data_AF-A0A1U7HDS7-F1
#
_entry.id   AF-A0A1U7HDS7-F1
#
_cell.length_a   1.000
_cell.length_b   1.000
_cell.length_c   1.000
_cell.angle_alpha   90.00
_cell.angle_beta   90.00
_cell.angle_gamma   90.00
#
_symmetry.space_group_name_H-M   'P 1'
#
loop_
_entity.id
_entity.type
_entity.pdbx_description
1 polymer ?
#
loop_
_entity_poly.entity_id
_entity_poly.type
_entity_poly.pdbx_seq_one_letter_code
_entity_poly.pdbx_strand_id
1 'polypeptide(L)'
;MTEPIRVYGDHGMSRAAALTILSDGFRHSDNDYDWLGTGVYFFQDAPLRAMQWATEQHPNNPAVICSLIRLENCIDLLDINWFPIIKRMSEKLGMIKLAIANRKKKLS
;
A
#
# COMPACT_ATOMS: atom_id res chain seq x y z
N MET A 1 13.25 -5.90 24.88
CA MET A 1 12.32 -6.16 23.76
C MET A 1 11.62 -4.85 23.47
N THR A 2 11.79 -4.29 22.28
CA THR A 2 11.08 -3.07 21.87
C THR A 2 9.63 -3.44 21.56
N GLU A 3 8.68 -2.68 22.11
CA GLU A 3 7.27 -2.85 21.77
C GLU A 3 7.06 -2.75 20.25
N PRO A 4 6.18 -3.59 19.66
CA PRO A 4 5.88 -3.52 18.23
C PRO A 4 5.19 -2.21 17.91
N ILE A 5 5.54 -1.64 16.75
CA ILE A 5 4.94 -0.40 16.25
C ILE A 5 3.46 -0.64 15.99
N ARG A 6 2.62 0.28 16.45
CA ARG A 6 1.18 0.27 16.21
C ARG A 6 0.78 1.53 15.47
N VAL A 7 0.02 1.37 14.40
CA VAL A 7 -0.46 2.48 13.57
C VAL A 7 -1.97 2.35 13.36
N TYR A 8 -2.65 3.46 13.12
CA TYR A 8 -4.01 3.42 12.61
C TYR A 8 -3.97 3.35 11.09
N GLY A 9 -4.74 2.43 10.52
CA GLY A 9 -4.91 2.28 9.08
C GLY A 9 -6.37 2.33 8.70
N ASP A 10 -6.68 3.10 7.67
CA ASP A 10 -8.03 3.28 7.14
C ASP A 10 -8.18 2.52 5.82
N HIS A 11 -9.14 1.60 5.77
CA HIS A 11 -9.46 0.82 4.58
C HIS A 11 -10.78 1.30 3.96
N GLY A 12 -10.71 1.84 2.75
CA GLY A 12 -11.87 2.25 1.96
C GLY A 12 -12.47 1.06 1.20
N MET A 13 -13.80 0.94 1.16
CA MET A 13 -14.52 -0.19 0.56
C MET A 13 -16.00 0.15 0.32
N SER A 14 -16.80 -0.80 -0.18
CA SER A 14 -18.26 -0.69 -0.18
C SER A 14 -18.86 -0.99 1.19
N ARG A 15 -20.05 -0.47 1.50
CA ARG A 15 -20.78 -0.77 2.74
C ARG A 15 -21.05 -2.26 2.92
N ALA A 16 -21.35 -2.99 1.86
CA ALA A 16 -21.58 -4.43 1.93
C ALA A 16 -20.30 -5.17 2.37
N ALA A 17 -19.15 -4.81 1.79
CA ALA A 17 -17.86 -5.35 2.20
C ALA A 17 -17.53 -5.01 3.66
N ALA A 18 -17.87 -3.80 4.12
CA ALA A 18 -17.65 -3.38 5.51
C ALA A 18 -18.41 -4.27 6.50
N LEU A 19 -19.66 -4.59 6.20
CA LEU A 19 -20.45 -5.49 7.04
C LEU A 19 -19.86 -6.90 7.08
N THR A 20 -19.40 -7.42 5.95
CA THR A 20 -18.70 -8.71 5.90
C THR A 20 -17.42 -8.68 6.72
N ILE A 21 -16.61 -7.63 6.61
CA ILE A 21 -15.33 -7.53 7.35
C ILE A 21 -15.56 -7.40 8.86
N LEU A 22 -16.61 -6.69 9.28
CA LEU A 22 -16.97 -6.59 10.71
C LEU A 22 -17.43 -7.93 11.30
N SER A 23 -18.00 -8.82 10.48
CA SER A 23 -18.44 -10.15 10.90
C SER A 23 -17.30 -11.17 10.84
N ASP A 24 -16.58 -11.20 9.71
CA ASP A 24 -15.75 -12.34 9.32
C ASP A 24 -14.25 -11.99 9.28
N GLY A 25 -13.91 -10.71 9.49
CA GLY A 25 -12.54 -10.18 9.37
C GLY A 25 -12.13 -9.83 7.95
N PHE A 26 -10.91 -9.31 7.80
CA PHE A 26 -10.36 -8.97 6.49
C PHE A 26 -10.04 -10.23 5.67
N ARG A 27 -10.32 -10.16 4.37
CA ARG A 27 -9.89 -11.16 3.38
C ARG A 27 -8.78 -10.55 2.54
N HIS A 28 -7.77 -11.35 2.23
CA HIS A 28 -6.73 -10.93 1.31
C HIS A 28 -7.32 -10.70 -0.08
N SER A 29 -6.98 -9.57 -0.70
CA SER A 29 -7.18 -9.36 -2.14
C SER A 29 -6.23 -10.29 -2.89
N ASP A 30 -6.73 -10.97 -3.91
CA ASP A 30 -5.95 -11.84 -4.80
C ASP A 30 -6.09 -11.37 -6.26
N ASN A 31 -6.03 -10.05 -6.46
CA ASN A 31 -6.21 -9.46 -7.79
C ASN A 31 -4.86 -9.30 -8.49
N ASP A 32 -4.80 -9.62 -9.78
CA ASP A 32 -3.59 -9.52 -10.61
C ASP A 32 -2.99 -8.10 -10.70
N TYR A 33 -3.74 -7.06 -10.29
CA TYR A 33 -3.34 -5.66 -10.35
C TYR A 33 -2.93 -5.08 -8.98
N ASP A 34 -2.78 -5.91 -7.94
CA ASP A 34 -2.38 -5.46 -6.61
C ASP A 34 -0.91 -4.99 -6.57
N TRP A 35 -0.68 -3.75 -6.14
CA TRP A 35 0.61 -3.06 -6.29
C TRP A 35 1.78 -3.73 -5.58
N LEU A 36 1.53 -4.36 -4.43
CA LEU A 36 2.54 -5.08 -3.64
C LEU A 36 2.19 -6.58 -3.49
N GLY A 37 1.29 -7.07 -4.35
CA GLY A 37 0.77 -8.45 -4.30
C GLY A 37 -0.40 -8.65 -3.34
N THR A 38 -0.72 -9.91 -3.10
CA THR A 38 -1.88 -10.37 -2.31
C THR A 38 -1.84 -9.80 -0.89
N GLY A 39 -2.87 -9.07 -0.48
CA GLY A 39 -2.84 -8.32 0.79
C GLY A 39 -4.09 -7.56 1.15
N VAL A 40 -4.00 -6.81 2.25
CA VAL A 40 -5.01 -5.84 2.70
C VAL A 40 -4.33 -4.48 2.80
N TYR A 41 -4.89 -3.50 2.10
CA TYR A 41 -4.27 -2.19 1.94
C TYR A 41 -4.94 -1.14 2.83
N PHE A 42 -4.13 -0.29 3.46
CA PHE A 42 -4.62 0.75 4.36
C PHE A 42 -3.94 2.08 4.02
N PHE A 43 -4.69 3.18 4.18
CA PHE A 43 -4.09 4.50 4.27
C PHE A 43 -3.75 4.76 5.75
N GLN A 44 -2.47 4.99 6.06
CA GLN A 44 -2.04 5.25 7.43
C GLN A 44 -2.50 6.66 7.88
N ASP A 45 -3.19 6.73 9.03
CA ASP A 45 -3.66 7.96 9.67
C ASP A 45 -4.43 8.90 8.71
N ALA A 46 -5.22 8.34 7.77
CA ALA A 46 -5.77 9.09 6.64
C ALA A 46 -7.20 8.65 6.26
N PRO A 47 -8.19 8.84 7.16
CA PRO A 47 -9.57 8.39 6.94
C PRO A 47 -10.26 9.12 5.78
N LEU A 48 -9.95 10.41 5.57
CA LEU A 48 -10.50 11.18 4.45
C LEU A 48 -9.98 10.67 3.10
N ARG A 49 -8.71 10.24 3.04
CA ARG A 49 -8.14 9.66 1.83
C ARG A 49 -8.76 8.29 1.52
N ALA A 50 -8.96 7.47 2.54
CA ALA A 50 -9.67 6.20 2.42
C ALA A 50 -11.12 6.41 1.94
N MET A 51 -11.81 7.42 2.46
CA MET A 51 -13.18 7.75 2.03
C MET A 51 -13.23 8.27 0.60
N GLN A 52 -12.27 9.11 0.20
CA GLN A 52 -12.14 9.58 -1.18
C GLN A 52 -11.98 8.38 -2.12
N TRP A 53 -11.05 7.47 -1.83
CA TRP A 53 -10.85 6.25 -2.62
C TRP A 53 -12.13 5.40 -2.67
N ALA A 54 -12.79 5.20 -1.53
CA ALA A 54 -14.03 4.41 -1.45
C ALA A 54 -15.14 5.02 -2.31
N THR A 55 -15.24 6.35 -2.33
CA THR A 55 -16.24 7.07 -3.15
C THR A 55 -15.94 6.92 -4.64
N GLU A 56 -14.68 6.96 -5.04
CA GLU A 56 -14.26 6.79 -6.44
C GLU A 56 -14.50 5.35 -6.94
N GLN A 57 -14.25 4.33 -6.10
CA GLN A 57 -14.37 2.92 -6.47
C GLN A 57 -15.75 2.31 -6.22
N HIS A 58 -16.52 2.84 -5.25
CA HIS A 58 -17.80 2.31 -4.79
C HIS A 58 -18.84 3.42 -4.61
N PRO A 59 -19.23 4.14 -5.67
CA PRO A 59 -19.97 5.41 -5.59
C PRO A 59 -21.36 5.30 -4.95
N ASN A 60 -22.00 4.13 -5.00
CA ASN A 60 -23.36 3.96 -4.51
C ASN A 60 -23.46 3.94 -2.98
N ASN A 61 -22.45 3.38 -2.30
CA ASN A 61 -22.49 3.23 -0.84
C ASN A 61 -21.07 3.00 -0.29
N PRO A 62 -20.21 4.04 -0.30
CA PRO A 62 -18.84 3.94 0.18
C PRO A 62 -18.80 3.83 1.71
N ALA A 63 -17.79 3.13 2.22
CA ALA A 63 -17.54 2.96 3.64
C ALA A 63 -16.03 2.91 3.93
N VAL A 64 -15.66 3.22 5.17
CA VAL A 64 -14.28 3.14 5.67
C VAL A 64 -14.29 2.39 7.00
N ILE A 65 -13.33 1.48 7.17
CA ILE A 65 -13.00 0.86 8.47
C ILE A 65 -11.64 1.37 8.92
N CYS A 66 -11.60 1.96 10.12
CA CYS A 66 -10.36 2.27 10.81
C CYS A 66 -9.92 1.05 11.64
N SER A 67 -8.66 0.65 11.49
CA SER A 67 -8.08 -0.52 12.15
C SER A 67 -6.81 -0.13 12.91
N LEU A 68 -6.62 -0.69 14.11
CA LEU A 68 -5.34 -0.64 14.79
C LEU A 68 -4.47 -1.79 14.27
N ILE A 69 -3.39 -1.44 13.56
CA ILE A 69 -2.49 -2.40 12.94
C ILE A 69 -1.25 -2.55 13.81
N ARG A 70 -0.93 -3.79 14.16
CA ARG A 70 0.35 -4.15 14.80
C ARG A 70 1.34 -4.54 13.73
N LEU A 71 2.38 -3.74 13.55
CA LEU A 71 3.43 -4.00 12.57
C LEU A 71 4.50 -4.90 13.18
N GLU A 72 4.61 -6.11 12.66
CA GLU A 72 5.65 -7.09 12.99
C GLU A 72 6.36 -7.49 11.69
N ASN A 73 7.69 -7.56 11.70
CA ASN A 73 8.49 -7.91 10.52
C ASN A 73 8.16 -7.07 9.27
N CYS A 74 7.92 -5.76 9.46
CA CYS A 74 7.54 -4.84 8.40
C CYS A 74 8.76 -4.36 7.60
N ILE A 75 8.60 -4.24 6.28
CA ILE A 75 9.55 -3.51 5.42
C ILE A 75 9.05 -2.08 5.31
N ASP A 76 9.81 -1.14 5.87
CA ASP A 76 9.57 0.27 5.67
C ASP A 76 10.30 0.74 4.41
N LEU A 77 9.52 1.05 3.36
CA LEU A 77 10.05 1.52 2.08
C LEU A 77 10.65 2.93 2.14
N LEU A 78 10.44 3.67 3.24
CA LEU A 78 10.99 5.00 3.47
C LEU A 78 12.25 4.96 4.34
N ASP A 79 12.50 3.87 5.07
CA ASP A 79 13.72 3.70 5.85
C ASP A 79 14.88 3.26 4.95
N ILE A 80 15.92 4.10 4.91
CA ILE A 80 17.15 3.91 4.14
C ILE A 80 17.86 2.58 4.48
N ASN A 81 17.63 2.03 5.68
CA ASN A 81 18.19 0.72 6.06
C ASN A 81 17.68 -0.42 5.17
N TRP A 82 16.47 -0.29 4.61
CA TRP A 82 15.89 -1.28 3.70
C TRP A 82 16.30 -1.06 2.23
N PHE A 83 16.92 0.06 1.88
CA PHE A 83 17.27 0.37 0.49
C PHE A 83 18.17 -0.69 -0.17
N PRO A 84 19.20 -1.26 0.50
CA PRO A 84 20.02 -2.30 -0.10
C PRO A 84 19.21 -3.55 -0.51
N ILE A 85 18.23 -3.96 0.30
CA ILE A 85 17.41 -5.12 -0.01
C ILE A 85 16.40 -4.81 -1.13
N ILE A 86 15.77 -3.64 -1.10
CA ILE A 86 14.82 -3.18 -2.12
C ILE A 86 15.52 -3.08 -3.47
N LYS A 87 16.71 -2.46 -3.52
CA LYS A 87 17.53 -2.35 -4.73
C LYS A 87 17.83 -3.72 -5.33
N ARG A 88 18.33 -4.65 -4.52
CA ARG A 88 18.64 -6.02 -4.97
C ARG A 88 17.41 -6.75 -5.52
N MET A 89 16.23 -6.57 -4.90
CA MET A 89 14.99 -7.19 -5.38
C MET A 89 14.54 -6.57 -6.72
N SER A 90 14.61 -5.24 -6.85
CA SER A 90 14.26 -4.55 -8.11
C SER A 90 15.15 -4.96 -9.29
N GLU A 91 16.46 -5.12 -9.06
CA GLU A 91 17.43 -5.56 -10.07
C GLU A 91 17.16 -7.00 -10.52
N LYS A 92 16.86 -7.91 -9.59
CA LYS A 92 16.50 -9.31 -9.89
C LYS A 92 15.19 -9.44 -10.67
N LEU A 93 14.24 -8.56 -10.41
CA LEU A 93 12.95 -8.52 -11.13
C LEU A 93 13.04 -7.82 -12.50
N GLY A 94 14.22 -7.34 -12.90
CA GLY A 94 14.43 -6.69 -14.21
C GLY A 94 13.73 -5.33 -14.36
N MET A 95 13.26 -4.72 -13.27
CA MET A 95 12.41 -3.52 -13.31
C MET A 95 13.17 -2.19 -13.45
N ILE A 96 14.47 -2.21 -13.79
CA ILE A 96 15.22 -0.99 -14.09
C ILE A 96 16.01 -1.16 -15.40
N LYS A 97 15.38 -0.79 -16.51
CA LYS A 97 16.06 -0.02 -17.56
C LYS A 97 15.53 1.41 -17.51
N LEU A 98 15.94 2.17 -16.50
CA LEU A 98 15.83 3.61 -16.57
C LEU A 98 16.84 4.08 -17.62
N ALA A 99 16.38 4.27 -18.85
CA ALA A 99 17.12 4.97 -19.88
C ALA A 99 17.29 6.44 -19.44
N ILE A 100 18.33 6.71 -18.65
CA ILE A 100 18.86 8.07 -18.55
C ILE A 100 19.55 8.32 -19.89
N ALA A 101 18.77 8.75 -20.88
CA ALA A 101 19.31 9.37 -22.08
C ALA A 101 20.00 10.67 -21.64
N ASN A 102 21.29 10.57 -21.34
CA ASN A 102 22.18 11.72 -21.27
C ASN A 102 22.13 12.43 -22.64
N ARG A 103 21.28 13.45 -22.76
CA ARG A 103 21.42 14.48 -23.80
C ARG A 103 22.74 15.19 -23.52
N LYS A 104 23.84 14.67 -24.06
CA LYS A 104 25.05 15.49 -24.27
C LYS A 104 24.60 16.68 -25.12
N LYS A 105 24.56 17.87 -24.51
CA LYS A 105 24.48 19.14 -25.25
C LYS A 105 25.59 19.11 -26.30
N LYS A 106 25.20 19.10 -27.57
CA LYS A 106 26.11 19.41 -28.69
C LYS A 106 26.26 20.93 -28.65
N LEU A 107 27.34 21.41 -28.04
CA LEU A 107 27.81 22.77 -28.24
C LEU A 107 28.53 22.77 -29.60
N SER A 108 27.92 23.46 -30.57
CA SER A 108 28.59 24.02 -31.74
C SER A 108 28.77 25.51 -31.50
#